data_AF-A0A2N0SH42-F1
#
_entry.id   AF-A0A2N0SH42-F1
#
_cell.length_a   1.000
_cell.length_b   1.000
_cell.length_c   1.000
_cell.angle_alpha   90.00
_cell.angle_beta   90.00
_cell.angle_gamma   90.00
#
_symmetry.space_group_name_H-M   'P 1'
#
loop_
_entity.id
_entity.type
_entity.pdbx_description
1 polymer ?
#
loop_
_entity_poly.entity_id
_entity_poly.type
_entity_poly.pdbx_seq_one_letter_code
_entity_poly.pdbx_strand_id
1 'polypeptide(L)'
;MATHTTARKQPNYLAMTFTICFVCFIILIQFPLIFITPILEYKKIILFKEYNLPINEHVEYSYFILLLFQISLTITLCFCCCYNNVKQLNWKFSVATSLWIIVPIVYTYKTIGELGDVPIFCPSNYKYSFPRLQFICQIRISNIICMWLMFISTILATFAMHIPESKYNEWFGFGIEDNDSEKSEKVDKESKNIKK
;
A
#
# COMPACT_ATOMS: atom_id res chain seq x y z
N MET A 1 -40.86 25.32 26.88
CA MET A 1 -40.47 24.95 25.50
C MET A 1 -38.96 25.09 25.44
N ALA A 2 -38.22 24.01 25.71
CA ALA A 2 -36.77 24.03 25.74
C ALA A 2 -36.25 23.79 24.31
N THR A 3 -35.62 24.81 23.73
CA THR A 3 -34.92 24.73 22.46
C THR A 3 -33.64 23.92 22.65
N HIS A 4 -33.65 22.65 22.26
CA HIS A 4 -32.43 21.87 22.09
C HIS A 4 -31.70 22.40 20.85
N THR A 5 -30.74 23.31 21.05
CA THR A 5 -29.74 23.64 20.04
C THR A 5 -28.74 22.50 19.93
N THR A 6 -28.89 21.65 18.92
CA THR A 6 -27.87 20.70 18.48
C THR A 6 -26.68 21.49 17.91
N ALA A 7 -25.58 21.52 18.67
CA ALA A 7 -24.34 22.15 18.22
C ALA A 7 -23.69 21.26 17.13
N ARG A 8 -23.83 21.66 15.86
CA ARG A 8 -23.15 21.02 14.74
C ARG A 8 -21.63 21.24 14.89
N LYS A 9 -20.86 20.18 15.13
CA LYS A 9 -19.40 20.23 15.27
C LYS A 9 -18.80 20.73 13.94
N GLN A 10 -18.08 21.86 13.95
CA GLN A 10 -17.49 22.41 12.73
C GLN A 10 -16.37 21.48 12.21
N PRO A 11 -16.33 21.19 10.90
CA PRO A 11 -15.29 20.35 10.32
C PRO A 11 -13.91 21.03 10.40
N ASN A 12 -12.88 20.22 10.64
CA ASN A 12 -11.50 20.68 10.67
C ASN A 12 -10.92 20.64 9.25
N TYR A 13 -11.18 21.69 8.48
CA TYR A 13 -10.75 21.82 7.08
C TYR A 13 -9.24 21.65 6.89
N LEU A 14 -8.42 22.08 7.85
CA LEU A 14 -6.96 21.95 7.78
C LEU A 14 -6.54 20.47 7.83
N ALA A 15 -7.04 19.72 8.80
CA ALA A 15 -6.74 18.29 8.94
C ALA A 15 -7.27 17.48 7.74
N MET A 16 -8.45 17.86 7.23
CA MET A 16 -9.04 17.26 6.03
C MET A 16 -8.16 17.46 4.79
N THR A 17 -7.74 18.69 4.51
CA THR A 17 -6.87 19.01 3.38
C THR A 17 -5.54 18.25 3.48
N PHE A 18 -4.89 18.24 4.64
CA PHE A 18 -3.63 17.50 4.82
C PHE A 18 -3.80 16.00 4.56
N THR A 19 -4.87 15.39 5.06
CA THR A 19 -5.12 13.94 4.88
C THR A 19 -5.37 13.60 3.42
N ILE A 20 -6.20 14.38 2.72
CA ILE A 20 -6.48 14.18 1.29
C ILE A 20 -5.19 14.34 0.47
N CYS A 21 -4.43 15.42 0.70
CA CYS A 21 -3.17 15.64 0.00
C CYS A 21 -2.17 14.49 0.23
N PHE A 22 -2.08 13.98 1.46
CA PHE A 22 -1.19 12.87 1.81
C PHE A 22 -1.60 11.57 1.09
N VAL A 23 -2.89 11.22 1.08
CA VAL A 23 -3.40 10.04 0.37
C VAL A 23 -3.18 10.17 -1.15
N CYS A 24 -3.48 11.34 -1.73
CA CYS A 24 -3.21 11.60 -3.14
C CYS A 24 -1.73 11.46 -3.49
N PHE A 25 -0.83 11.98 -2.64
CA PHE A 25 0.62 11.85 -2.84
C PHE A 25 1.07 10.38 -2.84
N ILE A 26 0.57 9.56 -1.92
CA ILE A 26 0.86 8.11 -1.87
C ILE A 26 0.39 7.42 -3.16
N ILE A 27 -0.83 7.70 -3.62
CA ILE A 27 -1.39 7.10 -4.84
C ILE A 27 -0.56 7.49 -6.07
N LEU A 28 -0.18 8.76 -6.18
CA LEU A 28 0.64 9.27 -7.29
C LEU A 28 2.01 8.59 -7.37
N ILE A 29 2.59 8.23 -6.23
CA ILE A 29 3.85 7.48 -6.18
C ILE A 29 3.61 6.00 -6.51
N GLN A 30 2.57 5.38 -5.95
CA GLN A 30 2.37 3.94 -6.10
C GLN A 30 1.94 3.52 -7.50
N PHE A 31 1.09 4.31 -8.15
CA PHE A 31 0.58 3.97 -9.47
C PHE A 31 1.68 3.70 -10.52
N PRO A 32 2.69 4.57 -10.72
CA PRO A 32 3.78 4.28 -11.67
C PRO A 32 4.67 3.14 -11.20
N LEU A 33 4.94 3.00 -9.90
CA LEU A 33 5.83 1.98 -9.38
C LEU A 33 5.30 0.55 -9.59
N ILE A 34 3.96 0.37 -9.55
CA ILE A 34 3.31 -0.92 -9.84
C ILE A 34 3.67 -1.45 -11.23
N PHE A 35 3.92 -0.56 -12.21
CA PHE A 35 4.31 -0.95 -13.57
C PHE A 35 5.83 -0.96 -13.78
N ILE A 36 6.54 0.06 -13.27
CA ILE A 36 7.98 0.20 -13.46
C ILE A 36 8.73 -0.98 -12.85
N THR A 37 8.35 -1.39 -11.64
CA THR A 37 9.09 -2.42 -10.89
C THR A 37 9.10 -3.78 -11.59
N PRO A 38 7.97 -4.35 -12.05
CA PRO A 38 8.00 -5.60 -12.81
C PRO A 38 8.77 -5.50 -14.13
N ILE A 39 8.77 -4.35 -14.79
CA ILE A 39 9.59 -4.15 -16.00
C ILE A 39 11.09 -4.18 -15.66
N LEU A 40 11.50 -3.54 -14.56
CA LEU A 40 12.89 -3.56 -14.10
C LEU A 40 13.33 -4.95 -13.68
N GLU A 41 12.50 -5.67 -12.91
CA GLU A 41 12.76 -7.05 -12.50
C GLU A 41 12.90 -7.98 -13.70
N TYR A 42 11.97 -7.90 -14.66
CA TYR A 42 12.05 -8.69 -15.89
C TYR A 42 13.33 -8.41 -16.68
N LYS A 43 13.70 -7.13 -16.83
CA LYS A 43 14.96 -6.74 -17.50
C LYS A 43 16.18 -7.24 -16.75
N LYS A 44 16.18 -7.21 -15.41
CA LYS A 44 17.24 -7.75 -14.57
C LYS A 44 17.43 -9.24 -14.85
N ILE A 45 16.37 -10.04 -14.78
CA ILE A 45 16.42 -11.49 -14.99
C ILE A 45 16.99 -11.83 -16.38
N ILE A 46 16.53 -11.16 -17.45
CA ILE A 46 17.04 -11.40 -18.81
C ILE A 46 18.52 -11.09 -18.92
N LEU A 47 18.96 -9.93 -18.43
CA LEU A 47 20.35 -9.52 -18.53
C LEU A 47 21.28 -10.42 -17.73
N PHE A 48 20.85 -10.88 -16.56
CA PHE A 48 21.63 -11.82 -15.76
C PHE A 48 21.80 -13.16 -16.48
N LYS A 49 20.75 -13.65 -17.17
CA LYS A 49 20.82 -14.87 -17.99
C LYS A 49 21.68 -14.68 -19.25
N GLU A 50 21.54 -13.57 -19.96
CA GLU A 50 22.31 -13.26 -21.17
C GLU A 50 23.82 -13.20 -20.90
N TYR A 51 24.21 -12.64 -19.75
CA TYR A 51 25.61 -12.46 -19.37
C TYR A 51 26.15 -13.53 -18.41
N ASN A 52 25.42 -14.63 -18.18
CA ASN A 52 25.79 -15.73 -17.27
C ASN A 52 26.23 -15.24 -15.87
N LEU A 53 25.53 -14.23 -15.34
CA LEU A 53 25.76 -13.70 -14.00
C LEU A 53 25.12 -14.62 -12.95
N PRO A 54 25.67 -14.69 -11.73
CA PRO A 54 25.07 -15.49 -10.66
C PRO A 54 23.68 -14.93 -10.32
N ILE A 55 22.66 -15.77 -10.48
CA ILE A 55 21.25 -15.41 -10.23
C ILE A 55 20.64 -16.42 -9.27
N ASN A 56 19.93 -15.92 -8.26
CA ASN A 56 19.12 -16.78 -7.40
C ASN A 56 17.70 -16.87 -7.97
N GLU A 57 17.52 -17.79 -8.92
CA GLU A 57 16.27 -17.92 -9.68
C GLU A 57 15.03 -17.99 -8.77
N HIS A 58 15.10 -18.75 -7.68
CA HIS A 58 13.98 -18.87 -6.75
C HIS A 58 13.55 -17.53 -6.15
N VAL A 59 14.51 -16.67 -5.77
CA VAL A 59 14.22 -15.37 -5.16
C VAL A 59 13.68 -14.38 -6.19
N GLU A 60 14.33 -14.29 -7.36
CA GLU A 60 13.89 -13.39 -8.45
C GLU A 60 12.49 -13.76 -8.96
N TYR A 61 12.23 -15.05 -9.23
CA TYR A 61 10.91 -15.48 -9.69
C TYR A 61 9.83 -15.31 -8.64
N SER A 62 10.13 -15.58 -7.36
CA SER A 62 9.17 -15.36 -6.27
C SER A 62 8.79 -13.87 -6.15
N TYR A 63 9.78 -12.99 -6.25
CA TYR A 63 9.55 -11.55 -6.26
C TYR A 63 8.75 -11.11 -7.48
N PHE A 64 9.11 -11.58 -8.68
CA PHE A 64 8.38 -11.28 -9.90
C PHE A 64 6.91 -11.74 -9.85
N ILE A 65 6.64 -12.94 -9.32
CA ILE A 65 5.28 -13.44 -9.10
C ILE A 65 4.50 -12.54 -8.15
N LEU A 66 5.12 -12.06 -7.07
CA LEU A 66 4.49 -11.12 -6.14
C LEU A 66 4.12 -9.80 -6.84
N LEU A 67 4.98 -9.28 -7.72
CA LEU A 67 4.70 -8.08 -8.52
C LEU A 67 3.49 -8.28 -9.45
N LEU A 68 3.41 -9.43 -10.13
CA LEU A 68 2.26 -9.76 -10.99
C LEU A 68 0.96 -9.92 -10.21
N PHE A 69 1.04 -10.50 -9.02
CA PHE A 69 -0.10 -10.61 -8.11
C PHE A 69 -0.58 -9.23 -7.66
N GLN A 70 0.34 -8.31 -7.35
CA GLN A 70 0.02 -6.92 -6.99
C GLN A 70 -0.70 -6.17 -8.14
N ILE A 71 -0.23 -6.34 -9.38
CA ILE A 71 -0.89 -5.78 -10.56
C ILE A 71 -2.31 -6.33 -10.67
N SER A 72 -2.47 -7.64 -10.53
CA SER A 72 -3.77 -8.32 -10.64
C SER A 72 -4.75 -7.86 -9.55
N LEU A 73 -4.29 -7.68 -8.31
CA LEU A 73 -5.09 -7.11 -7.23
C LEU A 73 -5.53 -5.68 -7.54
N THR A 74 -4.61 -4.85 -8.06
CA THR A 74 -4.89 -3.45 -8.42
C THR A 74 -5.91 -3.36 -9.55
N ILE A 75 -5.76 -4.17 -10.59
CA ILE A 75 -6.73 -4.28 -11.70
C ILE A 75 -8.08 -4.75 -11.16
N THR A 76 -8.11 -5.78 -10.33
CA THR A 76 -9.35 -6.28 -9.71
C THR A 76 -10.04 -5.18 -8.90
N LEU A 77 -9.30 -4.40 -8.12
CA LEU A 77 -9.83 -3.23 -7.41
C LEU A 77 -10.44 -2.21 -8.38
N CYS A 78 -9.75 -1.86 -9.45
CA CYS A 78 -10.25 -0.89 -10.44
C CYS A 78 -11.50 -1.37 -11.20
N PHE A 79 -11.55 -2.65 -11.61
CA PHE A 79 -12.65 -3.19 -12.42
C PHE A 79 -13.82 -3.71 -11.56
N CYS A 80 -13.58 -4.17 -10.32
CA CYS A 80 -14.62 -4.73 -9.45
C CYS A 80 -15.27 -3.73 -8.49
N CYS A 81 -14.97 -2.42 -8.56
CA CYS A 81 -15.77 -1.37 -7.90
C CYS A 81 -17.28 -1.47 -8.20
N CYS A 82 -17.67 -2.24 -9.24
CA CYS A 82 -19.05 -2.41 -9.66
C CYS A 82 -19.66 -3.81 -9.43
N TYR A 83 -18.94 -4.84 -8.92
CA TYR A 83 -19.47 -6.22 -9.05
C TYR A 83 -19.18 -7.27 -7.96
N ASN A 84 -18.33 -7.08 -6.94
CA ASN A 84 -17.94 -8.23 -6.08
C ASN A 84 -18.00 -8.06 -4.55
N ASN A 85 -18.23 -9.19 -3.89
CA ASN A 85 -18.28 -9.42 -2.45
C ASN A 85 -16.96 -9.01 -1.74
N VAL A 86 -16.99 -7.88 -1.03
CA VAL A 86 -15.86 -7.19 -0.36
C VAL A 86 -15.05 -8.10 0.59
N LYS A 87 -15.67 -9.12 1.17
CA LYS A 87 -15.07 -9.96 2.23
C LYS A 87 -13.90 -10.84 1.74
N GLN A 88 -13.97 -11.37 0.51
CA GLN A 88 -12.91 -12.23 -0.03
C GLN A 88 -11.70 -11.41 -0.52
N LEU A 89 -11.93 -10.14 -0.87
CA LEU A 89 -10.91 -9.19 -1.31
C LEU A 89 -10.03 -8.74 -0.13
N ASN A 90 -10.63 -8.50 1.04
CA ASN A 90 -9.91 -8.08 2.25
C ASN A 90 -8.86 -9.10 2.72
N TRP A 91 -9.15 -10.41 2.65
CA TRP A 91 -8.18 -11.45 3.03
C TRP A 91 -6.98 -11.49 2.08
N LYS A 92 -7.23 -11.46 0.76
CA LYS A 92 -6.17 -11.46 -0.26
C LYS A 92 -5.27 -10.22 -0.13
N PHE A 93 -5.88 -9.07 0.16
CA PHE A 93 -5.15 -7.82 0.38
C PHE A 93 -4.26 -7.90 1.63
N SER A 94 -4.79 -8.41 2.76
CA SER A 94 -4.03 -8.58 4.01
C SER A 94 -2.81 -9.50 3.85
N VAL A 95 -2.98 -10.64 3.16
CA VAL A 95 -1.87 -11.56 2.87
C VAL A 95 -0.83 -10.89 1.96
N ALA A 96 -1.26 -10.18 0.92
CA ALA A 96 -0.36 -9.45 0.03
C ALA A 96 0.46 -8.40 0.80
N THR A 97 -0.18 -7.59 1.63
CA THR A 97 0.49 -6.57 2.46
C THR A 97 1.51 -7.19 3.41
N SER A 98 1.19 -8.35 4.01
CA SER A 98 2.10 -9.05 4.91
C SER A 98 3.34 -9.59 4.18
N LEU A 99 3.15 -10.17 3.00
CA LEU A 99 4.26 -10.64 2.16
C LEU A 99 5.16 -9.49 1.69
N TRP A 100 4.57 -8.32 1.41
CA TRP A 100 5.29 -7.10 1.05
C TRP A 100 6.23 -6.57 2.13
N ILE A 101 6.09 -7.00 3.39
CA ILE A 101 7.03 -6.63 4.46
C ILE A 101 8.28 -7.52 4.44
N ILE A 102 8.09 -8.82 4.24
CA ILE A 102 9.16 -9.81 4.35
C ILE A 102 10.02 -9.84 3.08
N VAL A 103 9.37 -9.74 1.91
CA VAL A 103 10.02 -9.95 0.61
C VAL A 103 11.12 -8.91 0.32
N PRO A 104 10.95 -7.59 0.53
CA PRO A 104 12.02 -6.63 0.27
C PRO A 104 13.28 -6.88 1.09
N ILE A 105 13.12 -7.33 2.34
CA ILE A 105 14.24 -7.65 3.24
C ILE A 105 15.00 -8.87 2.72
N VAL A 106 14.27 -9.98 2.48
CA VAL A 106 14.87 -11.22 2.00
C VAL A 106 15.51 -11.03 0.62
N TYR A 107 14.82 -10.35 -0.31
CA TYR A 107 15.32 -10.05 -1.64
C TYR A 107 16.61 -9.23 -1.57
N THR A 108 16.61 -8.13 -0.80
CA THR A 108 17.80 -7.28 -0.66
C THR A 108 18.96 -8.09 -0.08
N TYR A 109 18.74 -8.86 1.00
CA TYR A 109 19.80 -9.66 1.61
C TYR A 109 20.41 -10.69 0.64
N LYS A 110 19.59 -11.34 -0.19
CA LYS A 110 20.05 -12.37 -1.14
C LYS A 110 20.70 -11.79 -2.40
N THR A 111 20.33 -10.58 -2.81
CA THR A 111 20.79 -9.95 -4.05
C THR A 111 21.86 -8.87 -3.84
N ILE A 112 22.16 -8.48 -2.59
CA ILE A 112 23.09 -7.39 -2.30
C ILE A 112 24.52 -7.66 -2.83
N GLY A 113 24.94 -8.93 -2.84
CA GLY A 113 26.28 -9.38 -3.23
C GLY A 113 26.37 -10.07 -4.59
N GLU A 114 25.31 -10.05 -5.40
CA GLU A 114 25.26 -10.82 -6.66
C GLU A 114 26.24 -10.32 -7.74
N LEU A 115 26.71 -9.07 -7.65
CA LEU A 115 27.70 -8.50 -8.57
C LEU A 115 29.13 -8.50 -8.01
N GLY A 116 29.40 -9.21 -6.92
CA GLY A 116 30.73 -9.26 -6.30
C GLY A 116 31.21 -7.88 -5.85
N ASP A 117 32.38 -7.46 -6.34
CA ASP A 117 33.07 -6.21 -5.94
C ASP A 117 32.52 -4.94 -6.60
N VAL A 118 31.44 -5.03 -7.38
CA VAL A 118 30.83 -3.86 -8.02
C VAL A 118 30.16 -2.97 -6.94
N PRO A 119 30.50 -1.68 -6.84
CA PRO A 119 29.88 -0.78 -5.88
C PRO A 119 28.38 -0.64 -6.12
N ILE A 120 27.60 -0.55 -5.03
CA ILE A 120 26.13 -0.51 -5.04
C ILE A 120 25.57 0.64 -5.91
N PHE A 121 26.24 1.80 -5.94
CA PHE A 121 25.79 3.00 -6.67
C PHE A 121 26.27 3.07 -8.12
N CYS A 122 26.95 2.04 -8.62
CA CYS A 122 27.35 1.95 -10.03
C CYS A 122 28.06 3.20 -10.58
N PRO A 123 29.15 3.68 -9.94
CA PRO A 123 29.78 4.92 -10.34
C PRO A 123 30.47 4.78 -11.71
N SER A 124 30.52 5.86 -12.49
CA SER A 124 31.08 5.85 -13.85
C SER A 124 32.59 5.67 -13.90
N ASN A 125 33.30 5.95 -12.80
CA ASN A 125 34.74 5.82 -12.68
C ASN A 125 35.21 4.42 -12.23
N TYR A 126 34.29 3.47 -12.00
CA TYR A 126 34.64 2.10 -11.65
C TYR A 126 35.09 1.30 -12.88
N LYS A 127 36.10 0.44 -12.71
CA LYS A 127 36.61 -0.42 -13.77
C LYS A 127 35.73 -1.66 -13.92
N TYR A 128 34.67 -1.52 -14.71
CA TYR A 128 33.77 -2.64 -15.02
C TYR A 128 34.45 -3.70 -15.88
N SER A 129 34.17 -4.98 -15.60
CA SER A 129 34.71 -6.11 -16.36
C SER A 129 34.27 -6.11 -17.83
N PHE A 130 33.09 -5.56 -18.14
CA PHE A 130 32.59 -5.41 -19.51
C PHE A 130 31.66 -4.19 -19.63
N PRO A 131 31.51 -3.60 -20.83
CA PRO A 131 30.78 -2.33 -21.02
C PRO A 131 29.31 -2.37 -20.55
N ARG A 132 28.64 -3.51 -20.72
CA ARG A 132 27.22 -3.68 -20.35
C ARG A 132 27.01 -3.81 -18.83
N LEU A 133 28.05 -4.11 -18.05
CA LEU A 133 27.94 -4.38 -16.61
C LEU A 133 27.48 -3.15 -15.82
N GLN A 134 27.88 -1.94 -16.24
CA GLN A 134 27.41 -0.71 -15.62
C GLN A 134 25.88 -0.56 -15.75
N PHE A 135 25.34 -0.83 -16.93
CA PHE A 135 23.90 -0.79 -17.17
C PHE A 135 23.15 -1.85 -16.35
N ILE A 136 23.70 -3.07 -16.26
CA ILE A 136 23.12 -4.14 -15.42
C ILE A 136 23.10 -3.71 -13.95
N CYS A 137 24.18 -3.11 -13.46
CA CYS A 137 24.27 -2.55 -12.12
C CYS A 137 23.18 -1.48 -11.90
N GLN A 138 22.99 -0.56 -12.85
CA GLN A 138 21.97 0.49 -12.79
C GLN A 138 20.54 -0.06 -12.74
N ILE A 139 20.23 -1.08 -13.55
CA ILE A 139 18.93 -1.76 -13.52
C ILE A 139 18.68 -2.38 -12.14
N ARG A 140 19.69 -3.07 -11.61
CA ARG A 140 19.62 -3.69 -10.28
C ARG A 140 19.35 -2.67 -9.18
N ILE A 141 20.14 -1.59 -9.09
CA ILE A 141 19.94 -0.60 -8.03
C ILE A 141 18.61 0.13 -8.19
N SER A 142 18.17 0.40 -9.43
CA SER A 142 16.86 0.99 -9.71
C SER A 142 15.74 0.07 -9.25
N ASN A 143 15.85 -1.24 -9.49
CA ASN A 143 14.89 -2.24 -9.03
C ASN A 143 14.78 -2.27 -7.50
N ILE A 144 15.94 -2.28 -6.81
CA ILE A 144 15.99 -2.22 -5.34
C ILE A 144 15.34 -0.92 -4.83
N ILE A 145 15.68 0.24 -5.41
CA ILE A 145 15.10 1.53 -5.01
C ILE A 145 13.57 1.52 -5.22
N CYS A 146 13.09 1.10 -6.39
CA CYS A 146 11.66 1.02 -6.69
C CYS A 146 10.93 0.08 -5.72
N MET A 147 11.51 -1.08 -5.41
CA MET A 147 10.97 -2.02 -4.43
C MET A 147 10.82 -1.38 -3.04
N TRP A 148 11.86 -0.71 -2.55
CA TRP A 148 11.84 -0.05 -1.24
C TRP A 148 10.89 1.16 -1.20
N LEU A 149 10.79 1.92 -2.29
CA LEU A 149 9.80 3.00 -2.41
C LEU A 149 8.37 2.48 -2.37
N MET A 150 8.09 1.35 -3.04
CA MET A 150 6.77 0.70 -2.94
C MET A 150 6.47 0.19 -1.53
N PHE A 151 7.48 -0.37 -0.86
CA PHE A 151 7.33 -0.84 0.51
C PHE A 151 7.00 0.31 1.48
N ILE A 152 7.78 1.40 1.45
CA ILE A 152 7.57 2.56 2.31
C ILE A 152 6.20 3.19 2.06
N SER A 153 5.84 3.41 0.80
CA SER A 153 4.53 3.99 0.46
C SER A 153 3.37 3.07 0.88
N THR A 154 3.52 1.75 0.81
CA THR A 154 2.52 0.80 1.32
C THR A 154 2.37 0.90 2.84
N ILE A 155 3.47 0.99 3.59
CA ILE A 155 3.42 1.22 5.05
C ILE A 155 2.70 2.52 5.38
N LEU A 156 3.04 3.61 4.69
CA LEU A 156 2.39 4.91 4.89
C LEU A 156 0.88 4.84 4.59
N ALA A 157 0.49 4.10 3.55
CA ALA A 157 -0.92 3.85 3.23
C ALA A 157 -1.63 3.06 4.33
N THR A 158 -0.99 2.01 4.86
CA THR A 158 -1.53 1.22 5.98
C THR A 158 -1.75 2.08 7.22
N PHE A 159 -0.79 2.94 7.57
CA PHE A 159 -0.96 3.88 8.69
C PHE A 159 -2.10 4.87 8.44
N ALA A 160 -2.24 5.41 7.23
CA ALA A 160 -3.35 6.30 6.86
C ALA A 160 -4.73 5.61 6.98
N MET A 161 -4.80 4.32 6.62
CA MET A 161 -6.01 3.51 6.73
C MET A 161 -6.33 3.10 8.18
N HIS A 162 -5.34 3.02 9.07
CA HIS A 162 -5.56 2.66 10.47
C HIS A 162 -6.06 3.84 11.33
N ILE A 163 -6.15 5.04 10.78
CA ILE A 163 -6.79 6.18 11.44
C ILE A 163 -8.27 5.83 11.64
N PRO A 164 -8.78 5.82 12.88
CA PRO A 164 -10.13 5.36 13.17
C PRO A 164 -11.17 6.24 12.50
N GLU A 165 -12.26 5.62 12.04
CA GLU A 165 -13.38 6.30 11.38
C GLU A 165 -13.96 7.42 12.25
N SER A 166 -13.91 7.29 13.58
CA SER A 166 -14.33 8.36 14.51
C SER A 166 -13.53 9.65 14.37
N LYS A 167 -12.22 9.56 14.03
CA LYS A 167 -11.37 10.73 13.76
C LYS A 167 -11.66 11.34 12.40
N TYR A 168 -11.92 10.51 11.39
CA TYR A 168 -12.42 10.99 10.10
C TYR A 168 -13.77 11.70 10.27
N ASN A 169 -14.72 11.08 10.96
CA ASN A 169 -16.05 11.66 11.22
C ASN A 169 -15.97 12.97 12.01
N GLU A 170 -15.05 13.06 12.96
CA GLU A 170 -14.74 14.31 13.68
C GLU A 170 -14.18 15.40 12.76
N TRP A 171 -13.27 15.07 11.84
CA TRP A 171 -12.67 16.05 10.91
C TRP A 171 -13.63 16.49 9.80
N PHE A 172 -14.41 15.57 9.27
CA PHE A 172 -15.37 15.81 8.18
C PHE A 172 -16.72 16.30 8.69
N GLY A 173 -16.94 16.33 10.01
CA GLY A 173 -18.19 16.80 10.62
C GLY A 173 -19.36 15.82 10.46
N PHE A 174 -19.10 14.56 10.13
CA PHE A 174 -20.08 13.47 10.14
C PHE A 174 -20.32 13.01 11.58
N GLY A 175 -20.86 13.87 12.44
CA GLY A 175 -21.31 13.45 13.75
C GLY A 175 -22.45 12.43 13.60
N ILE A 176 -22.24 11.20 14.06
CA ILE A 176 -23.33 10.25 14.32
C ILE A 176 -24.18 10.88 15.44
N GLU A 177 -25.45 11.16 15.15
CA GLU A 177 -26.45 11.30 16.20
C GLU A 177 -26.53 9.95 16.90
N ASP A 178 -25.93 9.85 18.09
CA ASP A 178 -26.17 8.74 19.01
C ASP A 178 -27.67 8.77 19.38
N ASN A 179 -28.49 8.06 18.60
CA ASN A 179 -29.90 7.76 18.92
C ASN A 179 -30.00 6.71 20.04
N ASP A 180 -29.16 6.81 21.07
CA ASP A 180 -29.31 6.04 22.31
C ASP A 180 -30.43 6.58 23.22
N SER A 181 -31.03 7.73 22.89
CA SER A 181 -32.20 8.25 23.60
C SER A 181 -33.54 7.63 23.16
N GLU A 182 -33.65 7.05 21.96
CA GLU A 182 -34.93 6.50 21.48
C GLU A 182 -35.22 5.07 22.01
N LYS A 183 -34.19 4.38 22.51
CA LYS A 183 -34.35 3.02 23.06
C LYS A 183 -34.84 3.01 24.51
N SER A 184 -34.55 4.05 25.31
CA SER A 184 -35.05 4.13 26.69
C SER A 184 -36.52 4.55 26.78
N GLU A 185 -37.01 5.37 25.84
CA GLU A 185 -38.40 5.85 25.86
C GLU A 185 -39.41 4.84 25.31
N LYS A 186 -38.99 3.91 24.44
CA LYS A 186 -39.85 2.81 23.96
C LYS A 186 -40.06 1.73 25.02
N VAL A 187 -39.04 1.40 25.81
CA VAL A 187 -39.17 0.41 26.90
C VAL A 187 -40.06 0.94 28.04
N ASP A 188 -40.03 2.25 28.32
CA ASP A 188 -40.89 2.86 29.35
C ASP A 188 -42.35 3.09 28.92
N LYS A 189 -42.62 3.26 27.62
CA LYS A 189 -44.00 3.31 27.09
C LYS A 189 -44.63 1.92 27.00
N GLU A 190 -43.86 0.89 26.71
CA GLU A 190 -44.35 -0.49 26.64
C GLU A 190 -44.64 -1.07 28.05
N SER A 191 -43.87 -0.68 29.07
CA SER A 191 -44.11 -1.10 30.46
C SER A 191 -45.36 -0.47 31.12
N LYS A 192 -45.81 0.70 30.65
CA LYS A 192 -47.02 1.39 31.16
C LYS A 192 -48.32 0.93 30.51
N ASN A 193 -48.28 0.32 29.32
CA ASN A 193 -49.47 -0.20 28.64
C ASN A 193 -49.86 -1.63 29.01
N ILE A 194 -49.07 -2.33 29.83
CA ILE A 194 -49.37 -3.69 30.31
C ILE A 194 -50.07 -3.67 31.69
N LYS A 195 -50.23 -2.50 32.33
CA LYS A 195 -50.82 -2.36 33.68
C LYS A 195 -52.14 -1.57 33.74
N LYS A 196 -52.94 -1.56 32.68
CA LYS A 196 -54.29 -0.97 32.73
C LYS A 196 -55.35 -1.91 32.20
#